data_AF-A0A210PR88-F1
#
_entry.id   AF-A0A210PR88-F1
#
_cell.length_a   1.000
_cell.length_b   1.000
_cell.length_c   1.000
_cell.angle_alpha   90.00
_cell.angle_beta   90.00
_cell.angle_gamma   90.00
#
_symmetry.space_group_name_H-M   'P 1'
#
loop_
_entity.id
_entity.type
_entity.pdbx_description
1 polymer ?
#
loop_
_entity_poly.entity_id
_entity_poly.type
_entity_poly.pdbx_seq_one_letter_code
_entity_poly.pdbx_strand_id
1 'polypeptide(L)'
;MADAQGRETNAGGYQCHLKACKLGGTVNPSDARAEVRGYTVSATQEFLAKWEADGGAVFHMECWQILSDLANRSKVTNLCSKEKSLVLEAEDTAELHQSMDSLTADATRIARMIKECKYPIAFTGAGISTSAGIGDFRGIHGKWTNRDKEKDHGSQKEGKAKAKRNVMSLRPTYTHEALLKLIEMGYLQYIISQNTDGLHRLSGIPEDKISELHGNGFVEKCEKCNKRYVMNHNHRLGPKDPKVPVKKCEHCRINHRTGRICPDPKCKGYLMNTIINFGDNLEEHVLSSAIHNAEKADMVLTLGSTLKVSPANSLVTMGQTPVKLVICNRQITPYDDVCEKKDPSTKAQLGCRVFGDCDDLMRVVMRQLMDAGQLEEWERGREERCQSYDGRRQN
;
A
#
# COMPACT_ATOMS: atom_id res chain seq x y z
N MET A 1 -13.05 -3.06 -23.49
CA MET A 1 -13.60 -3.06 -22.12
C MET A 1 -12.78 -2.07 -21.30
N ALA A 2 -13.32 -1.44 -20.27
CA ALA A 2 -12.53 -0.54 -19.43
C ALA A 2 -12.05 -1.28 -18.18
N ASP A 3 -10.78 -1.11 -17.79
CA ASP A 3 -10.27 -1.67 -16.53
C ASP A 3 -10.86 -0.92 -15.31
N ALA A 4 -10.51 -1.34 -14.08
CA ALA A 4 -10.97 -0.71 -12.84
C ALA A 4 -10.58 0.79 -12.72
N GLN A 5 -9.78 1.30 -13.66
CA GLN A 5 -9.33 2.69 -13.75
C GLN A 5 -9.94 3.45 -14.94
N GLY A 6 -10.81 2.81 -15.74
CA GLY A 6 -11.58 3.45 -16.81
C GLY A 6 -10.86 3.57 -18.16
N ARG A 7 -9.78 2.81 -18.40
CA ARG A 7 -8.99 2.90 -19.65
C ARG A 7 -9.56 2.03 -20.77
N GLU A 8 -9.68 2.55 -21.99
CA GLU A 8 -10.12 1.77 -23.16
C GLU A 8 -9.15 0.61 -23.47
N THR A 9 -9.54 -0.64 -23.15
CA THR A 9 -8.80 -1.82 -23.61
C THR A 9 -9.41 -2.32 -24.92
N ASN A 10 -8.65 -2.31 -26.01
CA ASN A 10 -9.00 -3.09 -27.19
C ASN A 10 -8.51 -4.54 -27.00
N ALA A 11 -9.45 -5.49 -27.10
CA ALA A 11 -9.21 -6.93 -27.12
C ALA A 11 -8.16 -7.50 -26.13
N GLY A 12 -8.18 -7.06 -24.86
CA GLY A 12 -7.56 -7.82 -23.76
C GLY A 12 -6.12 -7.46 -23.35
N GLY A 13 -5.52 -6.40 -23.90
CA GLY A 13 -4.17 -5.96 -23.51
C GLY A 13 -3.94 -4.45 -23.62
N TYR A 14 -2.83 -3.98 -23.07
CA TYR A 14 -2.32 -2.61 -23.23
C TYR A 14 -1.47 -2.50 -24.52
N GLN A 15 -1.20 -1.27 -24.96
CA GLN A 15 -0.21 -1.01 -26.02
C GLN A 15 1.07 -0.48 -25.41
N CYS A 16 2.22 -0.96 -25.88
CA CYS A 16 3.52 -0.44 -25.53
C CYS A 16 3.73 0.91 -26.22
N HIS A 17 4.05 1.92 -25.42
CA HIS A 17 4.16 3.29 -25.88
C HIS A 17 5.53 3.64 -26.45
N LEU A 18 6.51 2.73 -26.42
CA LEU A 18 7.80 2.93 -27.07
C LEU A 18 7.66 2.72 -28.59
N LYS A 19 7.94 3.74 -29.40
CA LYS A 19 7.78 3.68 -30.88
C LYS A 19 8.60 2.56 -31.52
N ALA A 20 9.79 2.30 -31.00
CA ALA A 20 10.71 1.27 -31.48
C ALA A 20 10.60 -0.05 -30.70
N CYS A 21 9.45 -0.34 -30.09
CA CYS A 21 9.21 -1.59 -29.37
C CYS A 21 9.46 -2.80 -30.29
N LYS A 22 10.34 -3.71 -29.85
CA LYS A 22 10.68 -4.95 -30.59
C LYS A 22 9.90 -6.18 -30.13
N LEU A 23 9.01 -6.02 -29.14
CA LEU A 23 8.27 -7.10 -28.48
C LEU A 23 6.82 -7.23 -29.02
N GLY A 24 6.58 -6.83 -30.27
CA GLY A 24 5.25 -6.97 -30.89
C GLY A 24 4.22 -5.92 -30.49
N GLY A 25 4.61 -4.90 -29.70
CA GLY A 25 3.81 -3.70 -29.40
C GLY A 25 2.62 -3.90 -28.45
N THR A 26 2.04 -5.09 -28.35
CA THR A 26 0.95 -5.41 -27.41
C THR A 26 1.52 -5.92 -26.09
N VAL A 27 1.03 -5.40 -24.97
CA VAL A 27 1.43 -5.79 -23.60
C VAL A 27 0.22 -6.44 -22.93
N ASN A 28 0.26 -7.74 -22.68
CA ASN A 28 -0.84 -8.43 -21.99
C ASN A 28 -0.81 -8.13 -20.48
N PRO A 29 -1.95 -8.25 -19.77
CA PRO A 29 -1.99 -8.06 -18.32
C PRO A 29 -1.07 -9.00 -17.54
N SER A 30 -0.76 -10.18 -18.10
CA SER A 30 0.15 -11.17 -17.55
C SER A 30 1.63 -10.87 -17.79
N ASP A 31 1.94 -9.92 -18.66
CA ASP A 31 3.30 -9.61 -19.08
C ASP A 31 3.98 -8.66 -18.08
N ALA A 32 5.32 -8.72 -18.06
CA ALA A 32 6.10 -7.76 -17.31
C ALA A 32 5.96 -6.37 -17.94
N ARG A 33 5.50 -5.38 -17.17
CA ARG A 33 5.19 -4.04 -17.66
C ARG A 33 5.47 -2.95 -16.65
N ALA A 34 5.66 -1.74 -17.17
CA ALA A 34 5.67 -0.51 -16.40
C ALA A 34 4.49 0.36 -16.82
N GLU A 35 3.73 0.83 -15.84
CA GLU A 35 2.71 1.86 -16.00
C GLU A 35 3.26 3.14 -15.38
N VAL A 36 3.27 4.23 -16.12
CA VAL A 36 3.94 5.47 -15.70
C VAL A 36 3.10 6.68 -16.04
N ARG A 37 3.38 7.81 -15.39
CA ARG A 37 2.73 9.07 -15.71
C ARG A 37 3.67 10.26 -15.57
N GLY A 38 3.94 10.93 -16.68
CA GLY A 38 4.62 12.23 -16.71
C GLY A 38 3.61 13.38 -16.79
N TYR A 39 3.88 14.54 -16.20
CA TYR A 39 2.91 15.65 -16.15
C TYR A 39 3.12 16.68 -17.25
N THR A 40 4.32 16.73 -17.81
CA THR A 40 4.70 17.74 -18.81
C THR A 40 4.56 17.22 -20.24
N VAL A 41 3.33 17.05 -20.75
CA VAL A 41 3.14 16.67 -22.16
C VAL A 41 3.00 17.91 -23.04
N SER A 42 3.99 18.17 -23.90
CA SER A 42 3.84 19.12 -25.02
C SER A 42 3.55 18.33 -26.29
N ALA A 43 2.36 18.54 -26.87
CA ALA A 43 1.80 17.74 -27.97
C ALA A 43 2.52 17.83 -29.33
N THR A 44 3.64 18.55 -29.43
CA THR A 44 4.21 18.97 -30.73
C THR A 44 5.62 18.46 -31.02
N GLN A 45 6.17 17.55 -30.21
CA GLN A 45 7.54 17.03 -30.43
C GLN A 45 7.58 15.53 -30.74
N GLU A 46 8.54 15.15 -31.58
CA GLU A 46 8.83 13.77 -31.93
C GLU A 46 9.65 13.10 -30.82
N PHE A 47 8.94 12.46 -29.88
CA PHE A 47 9.53 11.67 -28.78
C PHE A 47 9.70 10.20 -29.17
N LEU A 48 10.61 9.47 -28.52
CA LEU A 48 10.74 8.03 -28.64
C LEU A 48 9.54 7.30 -28.01
N ALA A 49 8.98 7.87 -26.93
CA ALA A 49 7.74 7.41 -26.32
C ALA A 49 6.52 8.21 -26.84
N LYS A 50 5.40 7.50 -27.06
CA LYS A 50 4.08 8.11 -27.23
C LYS A 50 3.49 8.32 -25.85
N TRP A 51 3.07 9.53 -25.50
CA TRP A 51 2.41 9.80 -24.22
C TRP A 51 0.95 10.10 -24.47
N GLU A 52 0.07 9.57 -23.62
CA GLU A 52 -1.35 9.87 -23.67
C GLU A 52 -1.60 11.33 -23.24
N ALA A 53 -2.78 11.85 -23.60
CA ALA A 53 -3.14 13.24 -23.32
C ALA A 53 -3.12 13.59 -21.82
N ASP A 54 -3.37 12.62 -20.95
CA ASP A 54 -3.34 12.76 -19.48
C ASP A 54 -1.94 12.52 -18.88
N GLY A 55 -0.94 12.29 -19.74
CA GLY A 55 0.44 11.99 -19.36
C GLY A 55 0.72 10.52 -19.07
N GLY A 56 -0.27 9.64 -19.19
CA GLY A 56 -0.11 8.20 -18.99
C GLY A 56 0.69 7.54 -20.12
N ALA A 57 1.43 6.49 -19.78
CA ALA A 57 2.02 5.58 -20.75
C ALA A 57 2.21 4.19 -20.14
N VAL A 58 2.10 3.17 -20.98
CA VAL A 58 2.35 1.77 -20.63
C VAL A 58 3.47 1.22 -21.51
N PHE A 59 4.39 0.49 -20.90
CA PHE A 59 5.53 -0.10 -21.59
C PHE A 59 5.69 -1.56 -21.19
N HIS A 60 6.20 -2.40 -22.11
CA HIS A 60 6.92 -3.59 -21.66
C HIS A 60 8.01 -3.19 -20.67
N MET A 61 8.26 -4.00 -19.65
CA MET A 61 9.26 -3.69 -18.63
C MET A 61 10.63 -3.36 -19.24
N GLU A 62 11.06 -4.14 -20.22
CA GLU A 62 12.33 -3.93 -20.94
C GLU A 62 12.35 -2.61 -21.71
N CYS A 63 11.24 -2.24 -22.35
CA CYS A 63 11.11 -0.98 -23.08
C CYS A 63 11.20 0.22 -22.13
N TRP A 64 10.60 0.11 -20.94
CA TRP A 64 10.71 1.13 -19.89
C TRP A 64 12.14 1.24 -19.38
N GLN A 65 12.82 0.12 -19.08
CA GLN A 65 14.20 0.13 -18.61
C GLN A 65 15.13 0.81 -19.61
N ILE A 66 14.99 0.51 -20.91
CA ILE A 66 15.77 1.17 -21.96
C ILE A 66 15.54 2.68 -21.95
N LEU A 67 14.28 3.11 -21.83
CA LEU A 67 13.93 4.53 -21.85
C LEU A 67 14.45 5.27 -20.61
N SER A 68 14.27 4.67 -19.43
CA SER A 68 14.76 5.17 -18.13
C SER A 68 16.30 5.24 -18.10
N ASP A 69 17.00 4.21 -18.59
CA ASP A 69 18.46 4.21 -18.69
C ASP A 69 18.98 5.32 -19.61
N LEU A 70 18.31 5.55 -20.73
CA LEU A 70 18.65 6.66 -21.64
C LEU A 70 18.42 8.02 -20.97
N ALA A 71 17.39 8.16 -20.14
CA ALA A 71 17.11 9.39 -19.41
C ALA A 71 18.10 9.64 -18.26
N ASN A 72 18.64 8.59 -17.64
CA ASN A 72 19.62 8.73 -16.55
C ASN A 72 21.08 8.91 -17.03
N ARG A 73 21.37 8.74 -18.32
CA ARG A 73 22.73 8.94 -18.87
C ARG A 73 23.15 10.42 -18.89
N SER A 74 24.42 10.65 -18.61
CA SER A 74 25.07 11.97 -18.63
C SER A 74 25.56 12.41 -20.01
N LYS A 75 25.74 11.48 -20.96
CA LYS A 75 26.18 11.74 -22.34
C LYS A 75 25.00 12.12 -23.25
N VAL A 76 25.30 12.65 -24.44
CA VAL A 76 24.30 12.90 -25.50
C VAL A 76 23.54 11.61 -25.79
N THR A 77 22.22 11.65 -25.63
CA THR A 77 21.30 10.56 -25.95
C THR A 77 20.37 11.02 -27.07
N ASN A 78 19.64 10.08 -27.66
CA ASN A 78 18.61 10.39 -28.65
C ASN A 78 17.34 11.00 -28.02
N LEU A 79 17.31 11.21 -26.70
CA LEU A 79 16.23 11.90 -26.01
C LEU A 79 16.51 13.41 -26.04
N CYS A 80 15.53 14.19 -26.49
CA CYS A 80 15.60 15.63 -26.31
C CYS A 80 15.45 15.99 -24.82
N SER A 81 15.91 17.19 -24.41
CA SER A 81 15.90 17.60 -23.00
C SER A 81 14.52 17.53 -22.35
N LYS A 82 13.45 17.81 -23.11
CA LYS A 82 12.07 17.72 -22.63
C LYS A 82 11.63 16.28 -22.38
N GLU A 83 11.92 15.36 -23.29
CA GLU A 83 11.62 13.94 -23.11
C GLU A 83 12.41 13.35 -21.94
N LYS A 84 13.69 13.75 -21.79
CA LYS A 84 14.51 13.38 -20.64
C LYS A 84 13.85 13.79 -19.31
N SER A 85 13.44 15.06 -19.18
CA SER A 85 12.74 15.53 -17.98
C SER A 85 11.44 14.77 -17.73
N LEU A 86 10.67 14.49 -18.78
CA LEU A 86 9.40 13.77 -18.67
C LEU A 86 9.58 12.32 -18.20
N VAL A 87 10.60 11.63 -18.69
CA VAL A 87 10.91 10.26 -18.25
C VAL A 87 11.37 10.24 -16.80
N LEU A 88 12.26 11.16 -16.40
CA LEU A 88 12.73 11.27 -15.00
C LEU A 88 11.58 11.61 -14.04
N GLU A 89 10.65 12.47 -14.46
CA GLU A 89 9.42 12.76 -13.71
C GLU A 89 8.51 11.52 -13.61
N ALA A 90 8.39 10.76 -14.70
CA ALA A 90 7.57 9.56 -14.73
C ALA A 90 8.14 8.42 -13.87
N GLU A 91 9.46 8.37 -13.65
CA GLU A 91 10.11 7.39 -12.74
C GLU A 91 9.58 7.46 -11.31
N ASP A 92 9.30 8.66 -10.80
CA ASP A 92 8.74 8.85 -9.45
C ASP A 92 7.33 8.23 -9.28
N THR A 93 6.65 8.00 -10.40
CA THR A 93 5.29 7.48 -10.46
C THR A 93 5.23 6.05 -10.97
N ALA A 94 6.36 5.48 -11.42
CA ALA A 94 6.38 4.22 -12.12
C ALA A 94 5.85 3.08 -11.24
N GLU A 95 4.78 2.45 -11.73
CA GLU A 95 4.20 1.23 -11.18
C GLU A 95 4.67 0.06 -12.03
N LEU A 96 5.51 -0.78 -11.44
CA LEU A 96 6.13 -1.92 -12.07
C LEU A 96 5.33 -3.19 -11.74
N HIS A 97 5.18 -4.05 -12.75
CA HIS A 97 4.55 -5.35 -12.68
C HIS A 97 5.46 -6.39 -13.31
N GLN A 98 5.86 -7.42 -12.56
CA GLN A 98 6.55 -8.58 -13.13
C GLN A 98 5.55 -9.51 -13.85
N SER A 99 6.07 -10.39 -14.72
CA SER A 99 5.22 -11.37 -15.39
C SER A 99 4.59 -12.35 -14.39
N MET A 100 3.46 -12.93 -14.76
CA MET A 100 2.79 -13.93 -13.91
C MET A 100 3.66 -15.15 -13.59
N ASP A 101 4.52 -15.56 -14.51
CA ASP A 101 5.48 -16.66 -14.29
C ASP A 101 6.51 -16.27 -13.22
N SER A 102 7.08 -15.07 -13.33
CA SER A 102 8.03 -14.54 -12.35
C SER A 102 7.36 -14.37 -10.97
N LEU A 103 6.15 -13.81 -10.94
CA LEU A 103 5.34 -13.67 -9.73
C LEU A 103 5.08 -15.04 -9.08
N THR A 104 4.77 -16.06 -9.88
CA THR A 104 4.52 -17.41 -9.36
C THR A 104 5.76 -18.04 -8.77
N ALA A 105 6.93 -17.86 -9.40
CA ALA A 105 8.20 -18.33 -8.88
C ALA A 105 8.56 -17.67 -7.54
N ASP A 106 8.42 -16.34 -7.45
CA ASP A 106 8.65 -15.60 -6.21
C ASP A 106 7.64 -15.95 -5.12
N ALA A 107 6.35 -16.08 -5.44
CA ALA A 107 5.32 -16.49 -4.50
C ALA A 107 5.60 -17.87 -3.89
N THR A 108 6.07 -18.82 -4.71
CA THR A 108 6.50 -20.15 -4.26
C THR A 108 7.65 -20.06 -3.27
N ARG A 109 8.63 -19.19 -3.57
CA ARG A 109 9.77 -18.95 -2.68
C ARG A 109 9.37 -18.28 -1.38
N ILE A 110 8.47 -17.29 -1.43
CA ILE A 110 7.91 -16.60 -0.26
C ILE A 110 7.14 -17.58 0.62
N ALA A 111 6.29 -18.43 0.04
CA ALA A 111 5.56 -19.45 0.78
C ALA A 111 6.49 -20.41 1.54
N ARG A 112 7.61 -20.81 0.91
CA ARG A 112 8.66 -21.58 1.60
C ARG A 112 9.28 -20.80 2.76
N MET A 113 9.62 -19.52 2.56
CA MET A 113 10.17 -18.69 3.66
C MET A 113 9.20 -18.60 4.84
N ILE A 114 7.90 -18.39 4.57
CA ILE A 114 6.85 -18.33 5.59
C ILE A 114 6.78 -19.63 6.40
N LYS A 115 6.91 -20.79 5.74
CA LYS A 115 6.91 -22.11 6.40
C LYS A 115 8.16 -22.37 7.25
N GLU A 116 9.32 -21.87 6.81
CA GLU A 116 10.62 -22.14 7.46
C GLU A 116 10.95 -21.17 8.60
N CYS A 117 10.46 -19.93 8.52
CA CYS A 117 10.72 -18.89 9.50
C CYS A 117 9.86 -19.07 10.76
N LYS A 118 10.45 -18.81 11.92
CA LYS A 118 9.85 -19.02 13.24
C LYS A 118 9.04 -17.82 13.72
N TYR A 119 9.42 -16.61 13.32
CA TYR A 119 8.73 -15.39 13.70
C TYR A 119 8.48 -14.45 12.50
N PRO A 120 7.72 -14.88 11.47
CA PRO A 120 7.33 -13.97 10.40
C PRO A 120 6.41 -12.87 10.92
N ILE A 121 6.67 -11.63 10.53
CA ILE A 121 5.76 -10.49 10.72
C ILE A 121 5.40 -9.86 9.38
N ALA A 122 4.30 -9.14 9.32
CA ALA A 122 3.92 -8.35 8.15
C ALA A 122 4.07 -6.86 8.42
N PHE A 123 4.51 -6.11 7.41
CA PHE A 123 4.53 -4.64 7.42
C PHE A 123 3.64 -4.12 6.29
N THR A 124 2.57 -3.39 6.59
CA THR A 124 1.57 -3.02 5.57
C THR A 124 1.41 -1.52 5.39
N GLY A 125 1.32 -1.08 4.13
CA GLY A 125 0.99 0.29 3.75
C GLY A 125 -0.28 0.39 2.90
N ALA A 126 -0.57 1.59 2.39
CA ALA A 126 -1.85 1.90 1.74
C ALA A 126 -2.13 1.06 0.48
N GLY A 127 -1.08 0.51 -0.14
CA GLY A 127 -1.18 -0.31 -1.35
C GLY A 127 -2.09 -1.53 -1.17
N ILE A 128 -2.14 -2.14 0.02
CA ILE A 128 -3.00 -3.32 0.26
C ILE A 128 -4.50 -2.99 0.29
N SER A 129 -4.86 -1.70 0.34
CA SER A 129 -6.24 -1.22 0.41
C SER A 129 -6.73 -0.62 -0.91
N THR A 130 -5.89 -0.58 -1.95
CA THR A 130 -6.22 0.01 -3.25
C THR A 130 -7.34 -0.72 -3.97
N SER A 131 -7.36 -2.06 -3.92
CA SER A 131 -8.44 -2.89 -4.50
C SER A 131 -9.78 -2.76 -3.76
N ALA A 132 -9.78 -2.25 -2.52
CA ALA A 132 -11.01 -1.87 -1.80
C ALA A 132 -11.55 -0.49 -2.24
N GLY A 133 -10.90 0.18 -3.19
CA GLY A 133 -11.27 1.51 -3.66
C GLY A 133 -10.72 2.65 -2.79
N ILE A 134 -9.81 2.36 -1.86
CA ILE A 134 -9.06 3.37 -1.10
C ILE A 134 -7.86 3.81 -1.95
N GLY A 135 -7.86 5.05 -2.43
CA GLY A 135 -6.69 5.58 -3.14
C GLY A 135 -5.45 5.59 -2.24
N ASP A 136 -4.28 5.31 -2.80
CA ASP A 136 -3.03 5.39 -2.06
C ASP A 136 -2.52 6.84 -1.95
N PHE A 137 -1.30 6.98 -1.42
CA PHE A 137 -0.64 8.26 -1.24
C PHE A 137 0.33 8.65 -2.36
N ARG A 138 0.98 7.69 -3.01
CA ARG A 138 2.19 7.92 -3.83
C ARG A 138 2.19 7.22 -5.20
N GLY A 139 1.22 6.36 -5.50
CA GLY A 139 1.04 5.76 -6.83
C GLY A 139 0.68 6.81 -7.89
N ILE A 140 0.42 6.37 -9.11
CA ILE A 140 0.13 7.23 -10.28
C ILE A 140 -1.02 8.22 -9.99
N HIS A 141 -2.01 7.75 -9.24
CA HIS A 141 -3.18 8.51 -8.81
C HIS A 141 -3.18 8.85 -7.30
N GLY A 142 -2.04 8.70 -6.64
CA GLY A 142 -1.88 8.90 -5.20
C GLY A 142 -2.19 10.33 -4.76
N LYS A 143 -2.65 10.48 -3.51
CA LYS A 143 -3.03 11.79 -2.96
C LYS A 143 -1.89 12.81 -2.99
N TRP A 144 -0.68 12.42 -2.57
CA TRP A 144 0.47 13.33 -2.56
C TRP A 144 1.03 13.51 -3.95
N THR A 145 1.04 12.48 -4.78
CA THR A 145 1.40 12.59 -6.20
C THR A 145 0.59 13.69 -6.89
N ASN A 146 -0.73 13.69 -6.74
CA ASN A 146 -1.59 14.73 -7.32
C ASN A 146 -1.38 16.12 -6.70
N ARG A 147 -1.08 16.20 -5.40
CA ARG A 147 -0.81 17.48 -4.75
C ARG A 147 0.53 18.08 -5.20
N ASP A 148 1.55 17.23 -5.35
CA ASP A 148 2.88 17.67 -5.79
C ASP A 148 2.78 18.17 -7.26
N LYS A 149 2.00 17.50 -8.13
CA LYS A 149 1.60 18.03 -9.47
C LYS A 149 1.00 19.43 -9.42
N GLU A 150 -0.03 19.63 -8.59
CA GLU A 150 -0.75 20.89 -8.49
C GLU A 150 0.18 22.04 -8.09
N LYS A 151 1.20 21.76 -7.26
CA LYS A 151 2.20 22.73 -6.84
C LYS A 151 3.21 23.05 -7.96
N ASP A 152 3.71 22.03 -8.64
CA ASP A 152 4.86 22.16 -9.54
C ASP A 152 4.47 22.61 -10.96
N HIS A 153 3.24 22.27 -11.41
CA HIS A 153 2.80 22.52 -12.80
C HIS A 153 1.54 23.40 -12.93
N GLY A 154 0.93 23.82 -11.81
CA GLY A 154 -0.33 24.56 -11.82
C GLY A 154 -1.54 23.68 -12.19
N SER A 155 -2.76 24.12 -11.84
CA SER A 155 -3.94 23.27 -11.99
C SER A 155 -4.46 23.20 -13.43
N GLN A 156 -4.59 21.99 -13.98
CA GLN A 156 -5.88 21.64 -14.59
C GLN A 156 -6.74 21.09 -13.46
N LYS A 157 -7.75 21.85 -13.03
CA LYS A 157 -8.78 21.31 -12.14
C LYS A 157 -9.48 20.19 -12.91
N GLU A 158 -9.08 18.94 -12.69
CA GLU A 158 -9.98 17.81 -12.92
C GLU A 158 -11.10 17.93 -11.88
N GLY A 159 -12.06 18.81 -12.20
CA GLY A 159 -13.23 19.14 -11.40
C GLY A 159 -14.26 18.03 -11.37
N LYS A 160 -13.85 16.78 -11.13
CA LYS A 160 -14.80 15.76 -10.66
C LYS A 160 -14.86 15.91 -9.15
N ALA A 161 -15.99 16.41 -8.66
CA ALA A 161 -16.37 16.25 -7.26
C ALA A 161 -16.20 14.76 -6.94
N LYS A 162 -15.11 14.38 -6.24
CA LYS A 162 -14.90 12.99 -5.83
C LYS A 162 -16.12 12.65 -4.99
N ALA A 163 -16.99 11.79 -5.53
CA ALA A 163 -18.11 11.25 -4.78
C ALA A 163 -17.58 10.85 -3.41
N LYS A 164 -18.19 11.40 -2.35
CA LYS A 164 -17.70 11.24 -0.99
C LYS A 164 -17.77 9.73 -0.71
N ARG A 165 -16.61 9.05 -0.80
CA ARG A 165 -16.55 7.58 -0.67
C ARG A 165 -17.20 7.22 0.65
N ASN A 166 -18.19 6.33 0.61
CA ASN A 166 -18.79 5.85 1.83
C ASN A 166 -17.75 4.96 2.51
N VAL A 167 -17.02 5.54 3.46
CA VAL A 167 -15.99 4.80 4.20
C VAL A 167 -16.57 3.53 4.80
N MET A 168 -17.88 3.48 5.10
CA MET A 168 -18.58 2.32 5.65
C MET A 168 -18.76 1.16 4.65
N SER A 169 -18.75 1.40 3.34
CA SER A 169 -18.90 0.32 2.33
C SER A 169 -17.57 -0.36 1.97
N LEU A 170 -16.45 0.12 2.52
CA LEU A 170 -15.13 -0.47 2.28
C LEU A 170 -15.03 -1.82 2.99
N ARG A 171 -14.52 -2.85 2.31
CA ARG A 171 -14.31 -4.18 2.87
C ARG A 171 -12.83 -4.56 2.83
N PRO A 172 -12.37 -5.46 3.72
CA PRO A 172 -11.03 -6.00 3.65
C PRO A 172 -10.74 -6.59 2.27
N THR A 173 -9.51 -6.41 1.79
CA THR A 173 -9.04 -7.00 0.52
C THR A 173 -8.61 -8.45 0.71
N TYR A 174 -8.29 -9.16 -0.36
CA TYR A 174 -7.77 -10.53 -0.25
C TYR A 174 -6.52 -10.57 0.62
N THR A 175 -5.63 -9.58 0.48
CA THR A 175 -4.43 -9.44 1.32
C THR A 175 -4.77 -9.34 2.81
N HIS A 176 -5.78 -8.55 3.19
CA HIS A 176 -6.19 -8.43 4.60
C HIS A 176 -6.72 -9.76 5.16
N GLU A 177 -7.53 -10.47 4.37
CA GLU A 177 -8.07 -11.78 4.76
C GLU A 177 -6.97 -12.83 4.83
N ALA A 178 -6.03 -12.83 3.88
CA ALA A 178 -4.88 -13.74 3.85
C ALA A 178 -3.98 -13.52 5.07
N LEU A 179 -3.70 -12.28 5.47
CA LEU A 179 -2.91 -12.00 6.67
C LEU A 179 -3.58 -12.52 7.95
N LEU A 180 -4.91 -12.37 8.08
CA LEU A 180 -5.66 -13.00 9.17
C LEU A 180 -5.52 -14.52 9.12
N LYS A 181 -5.70 -15.11 7.93
CA LYS A 181 -5.63 -16.56 7.75
C LYS A 181 -4.24 -17.11 8.10
N LEU A 182 -3.17 -16.40 7.77
CA LEU A 182 -1.81 -16.76 8.16
C LEU A 182 -1.59 -16.70 9.67
N ILE A 183 -2.22 -15.75 10.39
CA ILE A 183 -2.20 -15.72 11.86
C ILE A 183 -2.93 -16.94 12.42
N GLU A 184 -4.12 -17.26 11.90
CA GLU A 184 -4.92 -18.43 12.33
C GLU A 184 -4.16 -19.75 12.10
N MET A 185 -3.40 -19.86 11.02
CA MET A 185 -2.57 -21.02 10.69
C MET A 185 -1.25 -21.06 11.49
N GLY A 186 -0.95 -20.03 12.29
CA GLY A 186 0.29 -19.92 13.06
C GLY A 186 1.53 -19.55 12.24
N TYR A 187 1.37 -19.21 10.96
CA TYR A 187 2.46 -18.82 10.07
C TYR A 187 2.88 -17.35 10.21
N LEU A 188 1.99 -16.48 10.68
CA LEU A 188 2.28 -15.05 10.87
C LEU A 188 2.08 -14.68 12.35
N GLN A 189 3.08 -14.04 12.95
CA GLN A 189 3.07 -13.75 14.38
C GLN A 189 2.48 -12.39 14.72
N TYR A 190 2.71 -11.39 13.86
CA TYR A 190 2.34 -10.01 14.15
C TYR A 190 2.23 -9.16 12.88
N ILE A 191 1.45 -8.08 12.95
CA ILE A 191 1.27 -7.10 11.88
C ILE A 191 1.68 -5.71 12.37
N ILE A 192 2.50 -5.01 11.60
CA ILE A 192 2.82 -3.60 11.79
C ILE A 192 2.19 -2.85 10.62
N SER A 193 1.24 -1.95 10.91
CA SER A 193 0.47 -1.27 9.87
C SER A 193 0.68 0.25 9.92
N GLN A 194 0.86 0.84 8.74
CA GLN A 194 0.84 2.28 8.52
C GLN A 194 -0.57 2.79 8.15
N ASN A 195 -1.53 1.89 7.92
CA ASN A 195 -2.86 2.23 7.43
C ASN A 195 -3.77 2.68 8.56
N THR A 196 -4.61 3.66 8.25
CA THR A 196 -5.61 4.21 9.17
C THR A 196 -7.04 3.88 8.78
N ASP A 197 -7.23 3.03 7.77
CA ASP A 197 -8.52 2.68 7.20
C ASP A 197 -9.36 1.70 8.06
N GLY A 198 -8.74 1.07 9.06
CA GLY A 198 -9.37 0.12 9.97
C GLY A 198 -9.73 -1.23 9.35
N LEU A 199 -9.28 -1.54 8.11
CA LEU A 199 -9.63 -2.78 7.42
C LEU A 199 -9.00 -4.03 8.04
N HIS A 200 -7.82 -3.91 8.66
CA HIS A 200 -7.22 -5.00 9.44
C HIS A 200 -8.09 -5.41 10.63
N ARG A 201 -8.53 -4.45 11.44
CA ARG A 201 -9.41 -4.74 12.58
C ARG A 201 -10.77 -5.28 12.12
N LEU A 202 -11.28 -4.75 11.01
CA LEU A 202 -12.52 -5.23 10.41
C LEU A 202 -12.44 -6.69 9.93
N SER A 203 -11.31 -7.08 9.31
CA SER A 203 -11.11 -8.46 8.83
C SER A 203 -11.19 -9.47 9.98
N GLY A 204 -10.85 -9.05 11.20
CA GLY A 204 -10.88 -9.87 12.41
C GLY A 204 -9.53 -9.98 13.11
N ILE A 205 -8.50 -9.26 12.65
CA ILE A 205 -7.18 -9.28 13.29
C ILE A 205 -7.30 -8.83 14.77
N PRO A 206 -6.85 -9.67 15.73
CA PRO A 206 -6.85 -9.34 17.14
C PRO A 206 -6.01 -8.11 17.47
N GLU A 207 -6.39 -7.36 18.52
CA GLU A 207 -5.67 -6.14 18.94
C GLU A 207 -4.22 -6.41 19.36
N ASP A 208 -4.01 -7.54 20.03
CA ASP A 208 -2.70 -8.01 20.50
C ASP A 208 -1.82 -8.59 19.39
N LYS A 209 -2.31 -8.60 18.14
CA LYS A 209 -1.60 -9.07 16.96
C LYS A 209 -1.27 -7.96 15.95
N ILE A 210 -1.55 -6.70 16.28
CA ILE A 210 -1.32 -5.57 15.39
C ILE A 210 -0.86 -4.29 16.09
N SER A 211 0.13 -3.60 15.51
CA SER A 211 0.47 -2.22 15.83
C SER A 211 0.02 -1.28 14.69
N GLU A 212 -1.00 -0.46 14.95
CA GLU A 212 -1.50 0.57 14.02
C GLU A 212 -0.73 1.89 14.23
N LEU A 213 0.47 1.99 13.65
CA LEU A 213 1.44 3.07 13.93
C LEU A 213 0.85 4.46 13.73
N HIS A 214 0.04 4.65 12.68
CA HIS A 214 -0.55 5.95 12.34
C HIS A 214 -1.98 6.14 12.87
N GLY A 215 -2.41 5.26 13.78
CA GLY A 215 -3.75 5.25 14.34
C GLY A 215 -4.78 4.57 13.46
N ASN A 216 -6.06 4.68 13.86
CA ASN A 216 -7.17 4.03 13.19
C ASN A 216 -8.38 4.98 13.11
N GLY A 217 -8.93 5.15 11.91
CA GLY A 217 -10.06 6.04 11.63
C GLY A 217 -11.38 5.65 12.29
N PHE A 218 -11.41 4.48 12.93
CA PHE A 218 -12.50 3.94 13.73
C PHE A 218 -12.19 3.91 15.23
N VAL A 219 -11.06 4.45 15.70
CA VAL A 219 -10.70 4.43 17.12
C VAL A 219 -10.56 5.85 17.65
N GLU A 220 -11.22 6.10 18.78
CA GLU A 220 -11.06 7.30 19.60
C GLU A 220 -10.36 6.98 20.92
N LYS A 221 -9.73 7.98 21.50
CA LYS A 221 -9.07 7.90 22.81
C LYS A 221 -9.50 9.07 23.67
N CYS A 222 -9.82 8.81 24.94
CA CYS A 222 -10.12 9.88 25.88
C CYS A 222 -8.84 10.60 26.33
N GLU A 223 -8.80 11.93 26.23
CA GLU A 223 -7.63 12.73 26.65
C GLU A 223 -7.38 12.74 28.17
N LYS A 224 -8.35 12.30 28.98
CA LYS A 224 -8.23 12.23 30.44
C LYS A 224 -7.86 10.84 30.95
N CYS A 225 -8.64 9.82 30.59
CA CYS A 225 -8.46 8.47 31.12
C CYS A 225 -7.73 7.51 30.16
N ASN A 226 -7.31 7.97 28.97
CA ASN A 226 -6.65 7.18 27.93
C ASN A 226 -7.43 5.96 27.40
N LYS A 227 -8.65 5.71 27.87
CA LYS A 227 -9.49 4.62 27.38
C LYS A 227 -9.81 4.81 25.89
N ARG A 228 -9.65 3.73 25.12
CA ARG A 228 -9.94 3.65 23.70
C ARG A 228 -11.36 3.17 23.46
N TYR A 229 -11.96 3.67 22.38
CA TYR A 229 -13.31 3.31 21.95
C TYR A 229 -13.30 3.04 20.45
N VAL A 230 -13.72 1.83 20.06
CA VAL A 230 -13.95 1.50 18.65
C VAL A 230 -15.33 2.02 18.28
N MET A 231 -15.38 2.88 17.26
CA MET A 231 -16.60 3.47 16.75
C MET A 231 -17.23 2.54 15.72
N ASN A 232 -18.50 2.21 15.92
CA ASN A 232 -19.37 1.70 14.86
C ASN A 232 -19.92 2.87 14.00
N HIS A 233 -20.76 2.53 13.01
CA HIS A 233 -21.42 3.48 12.12
C HIS A 233 -22.15 4.60 12.85
N ASN A 234 -23.00 4.24 13.82
CA ASN A 234 -23.85 5.17 14.55
C ASN A 234 -23.03 6.13 15.41
N HIS A 235 -21.95 5.63 16.03
CA HIS A 235 -21.03 6.48 16.79
C HIS A 235 -20.24 7.44 15.90
N ARG A 236 -19.81 7.00 14.71
CA ARG A 236 -19.00 7.82 13.81
C ARG A 236 -19.79 8.98 13.20
N LEU A 237 -21.04 8.71 12.79
CA LEU A 237 -21.96 9.72 12.27
C LEU A 237 -22.81 10.42 13.36
N GLY A 238 -22.71 9.96 14.59
CA GLY A 238 -23.48 10.46 15.72
C GLY A 238 -23.24 11.95 16.00
N PRO A 239 -24.15 12.58 16.76
CA PRO A 239 -24.09 13.99 17.05
C PRO A 239 -22.79 14.36 17.77
N LYS A 240 -22.20 15.48 17.36
CA LYS A 240 -21.08 16.10 18.05
C LYS A 240 -21.64 17.09 19.07
N ASP A 241 -21.04 17.14 20.25
CA ASP A 241 -21.37 18.12 21.27
C ASP A 241 -20.71 19.46 20.91
N PRO A 242 -21.50 20.52 20.64
CA PRO A 242 -20.98 21.84 20.28
C PRO A 242 -20.17 22.50 21.42
N LYS A 243 -20.27 22.00 22.65
CA LYS A 243 -19.52 22.49 23.81
C LYS A 243 -18.10 21.95 23.88
N VAL A 244 -17.72 20.97 23.04
CA VAL A 244 -16.35 20.46 23.01
C VAL A 244 -15.43 21.52 22.37
N PRO A 245 -14.51 22.13 23.14
CA PRO A 245 -13.71 23.22 22.61
C PRO A 245 -12.65 22.68 21.65
N VAL A 246 -12.40 23.42 20.58
CA VAL A 246 -11.28 23.17 19.67
C VAL A 246 -9.96 23.30 20.43
N LYS A 247 -9.08 22.30 20.33
CA LYS A 247 -7.73 22.34 20.87
C LYS A 247 -6.76 21.89 19.80
N LYS A 248 -6.03 22.85 19.19
CA LYS A 248 -5.00 22.55 18.21
C LYS A 248 -3.81 21.88 18.91
N CYS A 249 -3.33 20.78 18.35
CA CYS A 249 -2.08 20.14 18.76
C CYS A 249 -0.91 21.12 18.58
N GLU A 250 0.01 21.17 19.54
CA GLU A 250 1.21 22.02 19.45
C GLU A 250 2.17 21.55 18.34
N HIS A 251 2.15 20.25 18.02
CA HIS A 251 3.03 19.65 17.02
C HIS A 251 2.48 19.77 15.60
N CYS A 252 1.32 19.17 15.29
CA CYS A 252 0.76 19.19 13.93
C CYS A 252 -0.21 20.36 13.65
N ARG A 253 -0.59 21.15 14.68
CA ARG A 253 -1.51 22.30 14.57
C ARG A 253 -2.95 21.95 14.19
N ILE A 254 -3.32 20.67 14.19
CA ILE A 254 -4.67 20.17 13.89
C ILE A 254 -5.46 19.97 15.20
N ASN A 255 -6.79 20.15 15.14
CA ASN A 255 -7.67 19.79 16.24
C ASN A 255 -7.96 18.29 16.25
N HIS A 256 -7.48 17.57 17.26
CA HIS A 256 -7.73 16.13 17.36
C HIS A 256 -9.04 15.78 18.06
N ARG A 257 -9.65 16.72 18.80
CA ARG A 257 -10.94 16.48 19.45
C ARG A 257 -12.01 16.21 18.41
N THR A 258 -12.76 15.14 18.59
CA THR A 258 -13.76 14.69 17.62
C THR A 258 -15.11 15.38 17.78
N GLY A 259 -15.27 16.14 18.87
CA GLY A 259 -16.54 16.73 19.28
C GLY A 259 -17.35 15.80 20.18
N ARG A 260 -16.75 14.76 20.76
CA ARG A 260 -17.44 13.83 21.67
C ARG A 260 -16.82 13.81 23.07
N ILE A 261 -17.59 13.28 24.01
CA ILE A 261 -17.23 13.15 25.43
C ILE A 261 -17.14 11.67 25.78
N CYS A 262 -16.20 11.32 26.65
CA CYS A 262 -15.99 10.00 27.19
C CYS A 262 -17.31 9.48 27.79
N PRO A 263 -17.78 8.28 27.38
CA PRO A 263 -19.04 7.71 27.88
C PRO A 263 -18.95 7.29 29.35
N ASP A 264 -17.75 7.20 29.93
CA ASP A 264 -17.56 6.97 31.36
C ASP A 264 -18.07 8.20 32.17
N PRO A 265 -19.15 8.03 32.97
CA PRO A 265 -19.74 9.11 33.74
C PRO A 265 -18.78 9.74 34.77
N LYS A 266 -17.75 9.00 35.20
CA LYS A 266 -16.75 9.48 36.16
C LYS A 266 -15.65 10.31 35.49
N CYS A 267 -15.42 10.14 34.19
CA CYS A 267 -14.33 10.78 33.46
C CYS A 267 -14.78 12.07 32.76
N LYS A 268 -15.83 11.97 31.92
CA LYS A 268 -16.34 13.07 31.07
C LYS A 268 -15.24 13.87 30.34
N GLY A 269 -14.12 13.23 29.98
CA GLY A 269 -13.04 13.83 29.20
C GLY A 269 -13.40 13.92 27.72
N TYR A 270 -12.71 14.77 26.96
CA TYR A 270 -12.96 14.87 25.52
C TYR A 270 -12.34 13.69 24.77
N LEU A 271 -13.03 13.23 23.73
CA LEU A 271 -12.54 12.17 22.86
C LEU A 271 -11.71 12.77 21.72
N MET A 272 -10.56 12.14 21.48
CA MET A 272 -9.58 12.48 20.47
C MET A 272 -9.56 11.39 19.40
N ASN A 273 -9.41 11.75 18.13
CA ASN A 273 -9.07 10.76 17.12
C ASN A 273 -7.63 10.27 17.35
N THR A 274 -7.34 9.06 16.89
CA THR A 274 -6.01 8.45 17.02
C THR A 274 -5.10 8.68 15.82
N ILE A 275 -5.57 9.43 14.80
CA ILE A 275 -4.82 9.63 13.56
C ILE A 275 -3.57 10.47 13.82
N ILE A 276 -2.42 9.91 13.46
CA ILE A 276 -1.13 10.60 13.49
C ILE A 276 -0.98 11.42 12.21
N ASN A 277 -0.69 12.72 12.37
CA ASN A 277 -0.37 13.61 11.26
C ASN A 277 1.14 13.90 11.22
N PHE A 278 1.62 14.48 10.11
CA PHE A 278 3.00 14.96 10.06
C PHE A 278 3.28 15.97 11.18
N GLY A 279 4.35 15.72 11.91
CA GLY A 279 4.74 16.48 13.10
C GLY A 279 4.27 15.85 14.42
N ASP A 280 3.21 15.03 14.41
CA ASP A 280 2.78 14.31 15.62
C ASP A 280 3.77 13.20 16.00
N ASN A 281 3.82 12.91 17.31
CA ASN A 281 4.52 11.73 17.81
C ASN A 281 3.68 10.48 17.62
N LEU A 282 4.32 9.37 17.23
CA LEU A 282 3.69 8.05 17.31
C LEU A 282 3.34 7.73 18.78
N GLU A 283 2.25 6.99 19.00
CA GLU A 283 1.90 6.56 20.35
C GLU A 283 2.94 5.57 20.88
N GLU A 284 3.58 5.90 22.00
CA GLU A 284 4.74 5.18 22.55
C GLU A 284 4.49 3.69 22.74
N HIS A 285 3.37 3.28 23.33
CA HIS A 285 3.03 1.87 23.52
C HIS A 285 2.84 1.11 22.20
N VAL A 286 2.31 1.77 21.16
CA VAL A 286 2.09 1.16 19.84
C VAL A 286 3.43 0.96 19.13
N LEU A 287 4.30 1.99 19.17
CA LEU A 287 5.64 1.93 18.61
C LEU A 287 6.51 0.92 19.36
N SER A 288 6.45 0.90 20.69
CA SER A 288 7.20 -0.07 21.52
C SER A 288 6.80 -1.51 21.20
N SER A 289 5.49 -1.78 21.06
CA SER A 289 5.01 -3.11 20.63
C SER A 289 5.49 -3.46 19.21
N ALA A 290 5.50 -2.48 18.30
CA ALA A 290 5.98 -2.69 16.93
C ALA A 290 7.48 -3.01 16.90
N ILE A 291 8.30 -2.24 17.63
CA ILE A 291 9.75 -2.48 17.78
C ILE A 291 10.00 -3.86 18.38
N HIS A 292 9.33 -4.18 19.48
CA HIS A 292 9.47 -5.47 20.16
C HIS A 292 9.22 -6.67 19.24
N ASN A 293 8.19 -6.58 18.38
CA ASN A 293 7.89 -7.63 17.41
C ASN A 293 8.84 -7.61 16.21
N ALA A 294 9.27 -6.43 15.77
CA ALA A 294 10.24 -6.27 14.69
C ALA A 294 11.61 -6.86 15.05
N GLU A 295 12.11 -6.63 16.26
CA GLU A 295 13.40 -7.17 16.74
C GLU A 295 13.41 -8.70 16.84
N LYS A 296 12.25 -9.32 17.10
CA LYS A 296 12.10 -10.78 17.16
C LYS A 296 12.03 -11.43 15.78
N ALA A 297 11.66 -10.67 14.75
CA ALA A 297 11.35 -11.23 13.45
C ALA A 297 12.57 -11.84 12.78
N ASP A 298 12.41 -13.01 12.19
CA ASP A 298 13.38 -13.61 11.25
C ASP A 298 12.93 -13.46 9.79
N MET A 299 11.70 -12.97 9.57
CA MET A 299 11.16 -12.58 8.28
C MET A 299 10.21 -11.38 8.42
N VAL A 300 10.32 -10.42 7.50
CA VAL A 300 9.38 -9.29 7.37
C VAL A 300 8.75 -9.31 5.98
N LEU A 301 7.44 -9.54 5.93
CA LEU A 301 6.61 -9.47 4.73
C LEU A 301 6.05 -8.05 4.56
N THR A 302 6.73 -7.23 3.78
CA THR A 302 6.30 -5.86 3.47
C THR A 302 5.34 -5.85 2.28
N LEU A 303 4.12 -5.33 2.47
CA LEU A 303 3.06 -5.32 1.47
C LEU A 303 2.50 -3.90 1.27
N GLY A 304 2.55 -3.40 0.05
CA GLY A 304 1.87 -2.16 -0.35
C GLY A 304 2.39 -0.90 0.34
N SER A 305 3.68 -0.83 0.68
CA SER A 305 4.32 0.37 1.22
C SER A 305 5.51 0.79 0.37
N THR A 306 5.64 2.10 0.17
CA THR A 306 6.84 2.71 -0.45
C THR A 306 8.01 2.85 0.53
N LEU A 307 7.80 2.56 1.82
CA LEU A 307 8.82 2.64 2.88
C LEU A 307 9.52 4.00 2.98
N LYS A 308 8.84 5.10 2.61
CA LYS A 308 9.39 6.46 2.66
C LYS A 308 9.20 7.19 3.99
N VAL A 309 8.37 6.67 4.91
CA VAL A 309 7.99 7.37 6.15
C VAL A 309 8.75 6.79 7.35
N SER A 310 9.64 7.60 7.92
CA SER A 310 10.34 7.32 9.18
C SER A 310 9.50 7.79 10.39
N PRO A 311 9.58 7.11 11.55
CA PRO A 311 10.42 5.94 11.86
C PRO A 311 9.82 4.59 11.47
N ALA A 312 8.61 4.55 10.90
CA ALA A 312 7.93 3.29 10.59
C ALA A 312 8.75 2.40 9.63
N ASN A 313 9.40 2.98 8.63
CA ASN A 313 10.15 2.22 7.63
C ASN A 313 11.38 1.48 8.18
N SER A 314 12.02 1.94 9.26
CA SER A 314 13.21 1.29 9.80
C SER A 314 12.90 -0.04 10.49
N LEU A 315 11.63 -0.27 10.87
CA LEU A 315 11.18 -1.50 11.52
C LEU A 315 11.38 -2.74 10.64
N VAL A 316 11.40 -2.58 9.31
CA VAL A 316 11.50 -3.73 8.38
C VAL A 316 12.87 -4.41 8.37
N THR A 317 13.88 -3.80 9.00
CA THR A 317 15.25 -4.32 9.09
C THR A 317 15.74 -4.57 10.51
N MET A 318 14.88 -4.44 11.53
CA MET A 318 15.27 -4.60 12.94
C MET A 318 15.41 -6.06 13.39
N GLY A 319 14.95 -7.01 12.59
CA GLY A 319 14.90 -8.42 12.93
C GLY A 319 16.24 -9.11 13.12
N GLN A 320 16.19 -10.37 13.55
CA GLN A 320 17.35 -11.23 13.77
C GLN A 320 18.12 -11.42 12.46
N THR A 321 19.42 -11.13 12.47
CA THR A 321 20.25 -11.19 11.27
C THR A 321 20.69 -12.65 10.97
N PRO A 322 20.56 -13.14 9.72
CA PRO A 322 19.99 -12.44 8.57
C PRO A 322 18.45 -12.44 8.60
N VAL A 323 17.84 -11.25 8.58
CA VAL A 323 16.39 -11.11 8.48
C VAL A 323 15.99 -11.25 7.00
N LYS A 324 15.01 -12.11 6.72
CA LYS A 324 14.47 -12.23 5.36
C LYS A 324 13.48 -11.11 5.10
N LEU A 325 13.85 -10.14 4.28
CA LEU A 325 12.96 -9.05 3.89
C LEU A 325 12.25 -9.38 2.57
N VAL A 326 10.93 -9.43 2.58
CA VAL A 326 10.10 -9.53 1.36
C VAL A 326 9.43 -8.20 1.14
N ILE A 327 9.43 -7.69 -0.09
CA ILE A 327 8.77 -6.44 -0.46
C ILE A 327 7.89 -6.68 -1.68
N CYS A 328 6.57 -6.65 -1.49
CA CYS A 328 5.59 -6.57 -2.57
C CYS A 328 5.04 -5.14 -2.67
N ASN A 329 5.43 -4.44 -3.72
CA ASN A 329 4.98 -3.08 -4.00
C ASN A 329 5.16 -2.79 -5.49
N ARG A 330 4.27 -2.01 -6.11
CA ARG A 330 4.41 -1.63 -7.52
C ARG A 330 5.56 -0.65 -7.74
N GLN A 331 5.77 0.28 -6.81
CA GLN A 331 6.83 1.29 -6.92
C GLN A 331 8.12 0.80 -6.25
N ILE A 332 9.26 1.31 -6.71
CA ILE A 332 10.56 1.11 -6.05
C ILE A 332 10.55 1.63 -4.60
N THR A 333 11.35 1.00 -3.74
CA THR A 333 11.49 1.40 -2.33
C THR A 333 12.96 1.63 -1.96
N PRO A 334 13.26 2.48 -0.95
CA PRO A 334 14.63 2.66 -0.45
C PRO A 334 15.27 1.38 0.15
N TYR A 335 14.50 0.30 0.30
CA TYR A 335 14.95 -0.96 0.89
C TYR A 335 15.05 -2.09 -0.14
N ASP A 336 14.89 -1.80 -1.44
CA ASP A 336 14.98 -2.82 -2.50
C ASP A 336 16.36 -3.48 -2.52
N ASP A 337 17.44 -2.70 -2.42
CA ASP A 337 18.82 -3.23 -2.30
C ASP A 337 19.03 -4.11 -1.06
N VAL A 338 18.32 -3.81 0.04
CA VAL A 338 18.39 -4.61 1.28
C VAL A 338 17.65 -5.92 1.10
N CYS A 339 16.47 -5.88 0.47
CA CYS A 339 15.66 -7.04 0.11
C CYS A 339 16.42 -7.99 -0.85
N GLU A 340 17.22 -7.42 -1.75
CA GLU A 340 17.98 -8.18 -2.74
C GLU A 340 19.34 -8.70 -2.23
N LYS A 341 19.69 -8.49 -0.96
CA LYS A 341 20.92 -9.03 -0.40
C LYS A 341 20.95 -10.56 -0.44
N LYS A 342 22.13 -11.08 -0.76
CA LYS A 342 22.47 -12.50 -0.68
C LYS A 342 23.14 -12.82 0.64
N ASP A 343 22.94 -14.03 1.13
CA ASP A 343 23.63 -14.55 2.28
C ASP A 343 25.15 -14.55 2.01
N PRO A 344 25.97 -13.95 2.88
CA PRO A 344 27.41 -13.87 2.64
C PRO A 344 28.09 -15.23 2.51
N SER A 345 27.58 -16.24 3.20
CA SER A 345 28.15 -17.59 3.28
C SER A 345 27.65 -18.51 2.17
N THR A 346 26.34 -18.61 1.96
CA THR A 346 25.74 -19.54 1.00
C THR A 346 25.52 -18.92 -0.38
N LYS A 347 25.65 -17.59 -0.49
CA LYS A 347 25.28 -16.80 -1.68
C LYS A 347 23.80 -16.93 -2.08
N ALA A 348 22.97 -17.55 -1.25
CA ALA A 348 21.55 -17.69 -1.48
C ALA A 348 20.83 -16.34 -1.33
N GLN A 349 19.79 -16.12 -2.13
CA GLN A 349 18.95 -14.94 -2.01
C GLN A 349 18.20 -14.93 -0.66
N LEU A 350 18.42 -13.91 0.18
CA LEU A 350 17.79 -13.85 1.52
C LEU A 350 16.33 -13.35 1.46
N GLY A 351 16.12 -12.23 0.79
CA GLY A 351 14.82 -11.57 0.66
C GLY A 351 14.16 -11.74 -0.71
N CYS A 352 13.00 -11.15 -0.94
CA CYS A 352 12.24 -11.28 -2.20
C CYS A 352 11.57 -9.98 -2.60
N ARG A 353 12.00 -9.37 -3.71
CA ARG A 353 11.35 -8.18 -4.27
C ARG A 353 10.33 -8.58 -5.33
N VAL A 354 9.07 -8.23 -5.11
CA VAL A 354 7.95 -8.51 -6.03
C VAL A 354 7.29 -7.22 -6.51
N PHE A 355 7.46 -6.91 -7.80
CA PHE A 355 6.78 -5.78 -8.44
C PHE A 355 5.39 -6.21 -8.90
N GLY A 356 4.34 -5.73 -8.23
CA GLY A 356 2.97 -6.07 -8.60
C GLY A 356 1.95 -5.90 -7.47
N ASP A 357 0.79 -6.51 -7.66
CA ASP A 357 -0.37 -6.39 -6.78
C ASP A 357 -0.26 -7.34 -5.60
N CYS A 358 -0.46 -6.81 -4.40
CA CYS A 358 -0.40 -7.62 -3.18
C CYS A 358 -1.47 -8.73 -3.19
N ASP A 359 -2.67 -8.45 -3.69
CA ASP A 359 -3.73 -9.46 -3.78
C ASP A 359 -3.35 -10.63 -4.72
N ASP A 360 -2.66 -10.34 -5.83
CA ASP A 360 -2.22 -11.39 -6.77
C ASP A 360 -1.09 -12.23 -6.19
N LEU A 361 -0.09 -11.58 -5.57
CA LEU A 361 0.95 -12.30 -4.83
C LEU A 361 0.33 -13.19 -3.75
N MET A 362 -0.53 -12.62 -2.91
CA MET A 362 -1.11 -13.35 -1.77
C MET A 362 -2.00 -14.51 -2.21
N ARG A 363 -2.74 -14.41 -3.33
CA ARG A 363 -3.48 -15.56 -3.89
C ARG A 363 -2.55 -16.73 -4.22
N VAL A 364 -1.43 -16.46 -4.88
CA VAL A 364 -0.49 -17.52 -5.23
C VAL A 364 0.22 -18.05 -3.98
N VAL A 365 0.62 -17.19 -3.04
CA VAL A 365 1.20 -17.61 -1.76
C VAL A 365 0.24 -18.52 -0.98
N MET A 366 -1.03 -18.13 -0.84
CA MET A 366 -2.03 -18.94 -0.14
C MET A 366 -2.25 -20.31 -0.81
N ARG A 367 -2.24 -20.36 -2.15
CA ARG A 367 -2.29 -21.64 -2.91
C ARG A 367 -1.11 -22.57 -2.62
N GLN A 368 0.05 -22.04 -2.27
CA GLN A 368 1.24 -22.83 -1.91
C GLN A 368 1.25 -23.25 -0.43
N LEU A 369 0.45 -22.58 0.41
CA LEU A 369 0.42 -22.80 1.85
C LEU A 369 -0.74 -23.69 2.31
N MET A 370 -1.87 -23.66 1.60
CA MET A 370 -3.08 -24.40 1.93
C MET A 370 -3.31 -25.59 1.00
N ASP A 371 -3.93 -26.65 1.52
CA ASP A 371 -4.44 -27.73 0.68
C ASP A 371 -5.55 -27.20 -0.25
N ALA A 372 -5.64 -27.73 -1.47
CA ALA A 372 -6.55 -27.22 -2.50
C ALA A 372 -8.02 -27.16 -2.03
N GLY A 373 -8.50 -28.19 -1.32
CA GLY A 373 -9.86 -28.21 -0.78
C GLY A 373 -10.09 -27.19 0.34
N GLN A 374 -9.09 -26.98 1.21
CA GLN A 374 -9.16 -25.96 2.27
C GLN A 374 -9.17 -24.55 1.70
N LEU A 375 -8.36 -24.31 0.66
CA LEU A 375 -8.33 -23.03 -0.05
C LEU A 375 -9.69 -22.74 -0.70
N GLU A 376 -10.24 -23.70 -1.43
CA GLU A 376 -11.54 -23.56 -2.08
C GLU A 376 -12.66 -23.27 -1.07
N GLU A 377 -12.69 -23.99 0.04
CA GLU A 377 -13.64 -23.74 1.13
C GLU A 377 -13.48 -22.33 1.72
N TRP A 378 -12.24 -21.91 2.00
CA TRP A 378 -11.97 -20.58 2.54
C TRP A 378 -12.35 -19.47 1.56
N GLU A 379 -12.09 -19.64 0.27
CA GLU A 379 -12.47 -18.67 -0.77
C GLU A 379 -13.99 -18.62 -0.98
N ARG A 380 -14.68 -19.78 -0.95
CA ARG A 380 -16.14 -19.86 -1.03
C ARG A 380 -16.83 -19.13 0.14
N GLY A 381 -16.24 -19.16 1.33
CA GLY A 381 -16.76 -18.45 2.51
C GLY A 381 -16.64 -16.92 2.47
N ARG A 382 -16.10 -16.33 1.39
CA ARG A 382 -15.85 -14.88 1.32
C ARG A 382 -17.13 -14.03 1.34
N GLU A 383 -18.21 -14.52 0.74
CA GLU A 383 -19.48 -13.77 0.72
C GLU A 383 -20.05 -13.60 2.13
N GLU A 384 -20.05 -14.66 2.93
CA GLU A 384 -20.48 -14.65 4.33
C GLU A 384 -19.58 -13.72 5.17
N ARG A 385 -18.26 -13.76 4.97
CA ARG A 385 -17.33 -12.82 5.62
C ARG A 385 -17.66 -11.37 5.27
N CYS A 386 -17.95 -11.07 4.00
CA CYS A 386 -18.35 -9.73 3.57
C CYS A 386 -19.63 -9.25 4.27
N GLN A 387 -20.63 -10.11 4.42
CA GLN A 387 -21.86 -9.79 5.18
C GLN A 387 -21.54 -9.54 6.66
N SER A 388 -20.64 -10.32 7.26
CA SER A 388 -20.17 -10.10 8.63
C SER A 388 -19.46 -8.75 8.78
N TYR A 389 -18.61 -8.36 7.82
CA TYR A 389 -17.93 -7.05 7.84
C TYR A 389 -18.92 -5.89 7.79
N ASP A 390 -19.95 -5.98 6.94
CA ASP A 390 -21.01 -4.98 6.89
C ASP A 390 -21.75 -4.88 8.23
N GLY A 391 -22.08 -6.03 8.83
CA GLY A 391 -22.71 -6.10 10.15
C GLY A 391 -21.86 -5.50 11.27
N ARG A 392 -20.56 -5.81 11.33
CA ARG A 392 -19.59 -5.25 12.30
C ARG A 392 -19.37 -3.75 12.14
N ARG A 393 -19.68 -3.20 10.97
CA ARG A 393 -19.60 -1.77 10.74
C ARG A 393 -20.85 -1.05 11.20
N GLN A 394 -22.01 -1.68 11.08
CA GLN A 394 -23.30 -1.12 11.50
C GLN A 394 -23.47 -1.15 13.03
N ASN A 395 -23.09 -2.27 13.66
CA ASN A 395 -23.19 -2.53 15.09
C ASN A 395 -21.88 -2.24 15.82
#